data_AF-A0ABD4S8E1-F1
#
_entry.id   AF-A0ABD4S8E1-F1
#
_cell.length_a   1.000
_cell.length_b   1.000
_cell.length_c   1.000
_cell.angle_alpha   90.00
_cell.angle_beta   90.00
_cell.angle_gamma   90.00
#
_symmetry.space_group_name_H-M   'P 1'
#
loop_
_entity.id
_entity.type
_entity.pdbx_description
1 polymer ?
#
loop_
_entity_poly.entity_id
_entity_poly.type
_entity_poly.pdbx_seq_one_letter_code
_entity_poly.pdbx_strand_id
1 'polypeptide(L)' 'YCGQYIKLPKLGMVKVRDKQVPQGRMLNATVSKEPSGKYYVSLCCTDVDIDAFENTNNQIGLDLGIKEFCISSCGQF' A
#
# COMPACT_ATOMS: atom_id res chain seq x y z
N TYR A 1 8.98 6.29 12.28
CA TYR A 1 7.91 7.31 12.35
C TYR A 1 7.98 7.99 13.71
N CYS A 2 7.83 9.30 13.80
CA CYS A 2 7.78 10.04 15.07
C CYS A 2 6.80 11.21 14.93
N GLY A 3 5.53 10.98 15.28
CA GLY A 3 4.46 11.92 14.97
C GLY A 3 4.38 12.20 13.45
N GLN A 4 4.34 13.46 13.03
CA GLN A 4 4.23 13.83 11.61
C GLN A 4 5.55 13.68 10.80
N TYR A 5 6.48 12.82 11.23
CA TYR A 5 7.80 12.70 10.60
C TYR A 5 8.16 11.25 10.28
N ILE A 6 8.78 11.04 9.11
CA ILE A 6 9.40 9.77 8.71
C ILE A 6 10.91 9.95 8.58
N LYS A 7 11.68 8.91 8.88
CA LYS A 7 13.13 8.91 8.66
C LYS A 7 13.42 8.27 7.31
N LEU A 8 13.94 9.05 6.37
CA LEU A 8 14.42 8.57 5.09
C LEU A 8 15.93 8.29 5.15
N PRO A 9 16.44 7.26 4.44
CA PRO A 9 17.84 6.84 4.55
C PRO A 9 18.87 7.95 4.31
N LYS A 10 18.61 8.84 3.34
CA LYS A 10 19.55 9.90 2.94
C LYS A 10 19.14 11.30 3.39
N LEU A 11 17.85 11.53 3.61
CA LEU A 11 17.30 12.86 3.91
C LEU A 11 17.05 13.07 5.40
N GLY A 12 17.20 12.03 6.23
CA GLY A 12 16.91 12.12 7.65
C GLY A 12 15.42 12.27 7.92
N MET A 13 15.06 13.04 8.96
CA MET A 13 13.67 13.22 9.38
C MET A 13 12.96 14.22 8.46
N VAL A 14 11.95 13.74 7.73
CA VAL A 14 11.13 14.54 6.81
C VAL A 14 9.71 14.63 7.35
N LYS A 15 9.17 15.83 7.40
CA LYS A 15 7.78 16.06 7.78
C LYS A 15 6.85 15.56 6.67
N VAL A 16 5.86 14.76 7.03
CA VAL A 16 4.84 14.24 6.12
C VAL A 16 3.47 14.74 6.50
N ARG A 17 2.60 14.92 5.50
CA ARG A 17 1.19 15.25 5.68
C ARG A 17 0.35 14.00 5.41
N ASP A 18 0.54 13.00 6.26
CA ASP A 18 -0.22 11.75 6.21
C ASP A 18 -0.74 11.39 7.61
N LYS A 19 -1.88 10.70 7.65
CA LYS A 19 -2.46 10.13 8.88
C LYS A 19 -2.00 8.69 9.10
N GLN A 20 -1.52 8.01 8.06
CA GLN A 20 -1.12 6.62 8.16
C GLN A 20 0.25 6.50 8.83
N VAL A 21 0.35 5.57 9.78
CA VAL A 21 1.61 5.19 10.43
C VAL A 21 2.17 4.00 9.66
N PRO A 22 3.36 4.11 9.05
CA PRO A 22 4.00 2.99 8.37
C PRO A 22 4.18 1.82 9.35
N GLN A 23 3.68 0.65 8.96
CA GLN A 23 3.80 -0.60 9.72
C GLN A 23 4.98 -1.43 9.21
N GLY A 24 5.46 -2.34 10.05
CA GLY A 24 6.55 -3.25 9.69
C GLY A 24 7.89 -2.54 9.48
N ARG A 25 8.78 -3.21 8.75
CA ARG A 25 10.14 -2.75 8.45
C ARG A 25 10.21 -2.13 7.05
N MET A 26 10.62 -0.86 6.97
CA MET A 26 10.85 -0.17 5.68
C MET A 26 12.06 -0.76 4.95
N LEU A 27 11.85 -1.23 3.71
CA LEU A 27 12.89 -1.74 2.81
C LEU A 27 13.44 -0.64 1.91
N ASN A 28 12.56 0.14 1.31
CA ASN A 28 12.93 1.26 0.43
C ASN A 28 11.88 2.37 0.49
N ALA A 29 12.30 3.55 0.03
CA ALA A 29 11.44 4.72 -0.10
C ALA A 29 11.69 5.38 -1.45
N THR A 30 10.62 5.60 -2.21
CA THR A 30 10.66 6.28 -3.50
C THR A 30 10.04 7.65 -3.35
N VAL A 31 10.81 8.70 -3.61
CA VAL A 31 10.33 10.09 -3.59
C VAL A 31 10.02 10.51 -5.03
N SER A 32 8.80 11.00 -5.26
CA SER A 32 8.37 11.56 -6.54
C SER A 32 7.96 13.02 -6.39
N LYS A 33 8.08 13.78 -7.48
CA LYS A 33 7.70 15.19 -7.54
C LYS A 33 6.79 15.41 -8.74
N GLU A 34 5.63 15.98 -8.49
CA GLU A 34 4.72 16.43 -9.57
C GLU A 34 5.19 17.76 -10.17
N PRO A 35 4.78 18.08 -11.42
CA PRO A 35 4.96 19.42 -12.00
C PRO A 35 4.36 20.55 -11.15
N SER A 36 3.32 20.23 -10.36
CA SER A 36 2.70 21.13 -9.37
C SER A 36 3.66 21.54 -8.22
N GLY A 37 4.82 20.90 -8.12
CA GLY A 37 5.79 21.11 -7.04
C GLY A 37 5.54 20.26 -5.80
N LYS A 38 4.46 19.48 -5.76
CA LYS A 38 4.15 18.58 -4.65
C LYS A 38 5.10 17.37 -4.65
N TYR A 39 5.53 16.98 -3.45
CA TYR A 39 6.35 15.79 -3.24
C TYR A 39 5.52 14.70 -2.58
N TYR A 40 5.73 13.47 -3.03
CA TYR A 40 5.15 12.27 -2.45
C TYR A 40 6.24 11.26 -2.15
N VAL A 41 5.97 10.37 -1.20
CA VAL A 41 6.86 9.28 -0.84
C VAL A 41 6.06 7.99 -0.79
N SER A 42 6.54 6.97 -1.49
CA SER A 42 6.04 5.60 -1.36
C SER A 42 7.01 4.81 -0.49
N LEU A 43 6.48 4.13 0.52
CA LEU A 43 7.25 3.33 1.47
C LEU A 43 6.96 1.85 1.23
N CYS A 44 7.96 1.09 0.78
CA CYS A 44 7.86 -0.35 0.68
C CYS A 44 8.22 -0.95 2.04
N CYS A 45 7.23 -1.56 2.70
CA CYS A 45 7.39 -2.15 4.02
C CYS A 45 7.20 -3.67 3.96
N THR A 46 7.99 -4.39 4.75
CA THR A 46 7.87 -5.84 4.98
C THR A 46 7.59 -6.09 6.46
N ASP A 47 7.40 -7.35 6.85
CA ASP A 47 7.10 -7.72 8.25
C ASP A 47 5.89 -6.95 8.80
N VAL A 48 4.93 -6.61 7.92
CA VAL A 48 3.66 -6.00 8.32
C VAL A 48 2.80 -7.10 8.90
N ASP A 49 2.35 -6.90 10.13
CA ASP A 49 1.42 -7.83 10.75
C ASP A 49 0.06 -7.69 10.06
N ILE A 50 -0.42 -8.78 9.48
CA ILE A 50 -1.70 -8.84 8.77
C ILE A 50 -2.53 -9.87 9.51
N ASP A 51 -3.60 -9.39 10.14
CA ASP A 51 -4.56 -10.26 10.80
C ASP A 51 -5.13 -11.25 9.78
N ALA A 52 -4.87 -12.54 10.01
CA ALA A 52 -5.46 -13.60 9.23
C ALA A 52 -6.94 -13.72 9.63
N PHE A 53 -7.83 -13.53 8.65
CA PHE A 53 -9.25 -13.83 8.85
C PHE A 53 -9.47 -15.34 8.91
N GLU A 54 -10.51 -15.76 9.63
CA GLU A 54 -10.93 -17.16 9.67
C GLU A 54 -11.25 -17.65 8.26
N ASN A 55 -10.81 -18.88 7.96
CA ASN A 55 -11.10 -19.49 6.68
C ASN A 55 -12.60 -19.82 6.60
N THR A 56 -13.29 -19.25 5.61
CA THR A 56 -14.72 -19.48 5.41
C THR A 56 -15.04 -20.83 4.76
N ASN A 57 -14.03 -21.57 4.31
CA ASN A 57 -14.10 -22.79 3.48
C ASN A 57 -14.89 -22.62 2.17
N ASN A 58 -15.22 -21.39 1.78
CA ASN A 58 -15.85 -21.08 0.51
C ASN A 58 -14.79 -20.90 -0.58
N GLN A 59 -15.19 -21.13 -1.83
CA GLN A 59 -14.35 -20.94 -3.01
C GLN A 59 -15.05 -20.00 -3.98
N ILE A 60 -14.30 -19.04 -4.54
CA ILE A 60 -14.76 -18.16 -5.60
C ILE A 60 -13.72 -18.15 -6.72
N GLY A 61 -14.16 -18.35 -7.95
CA GLY A 61 -13.34 -18.17 -9.13
C GLY A 61 -13.41 -16.72 -9.60
N LEU A 62 -12.30 -16.16 -10.03
CA LEU A 62 -12.24 -14.84 -10.68
C LEU A 62 -11.65 -15.05 -12.08
N ASP A 63 -12.39 -14.68 -13.11
CA ASP A 63 -11.92 -14.66 -14.50
C ASP A 63 -11.68 -13.22 -14.95
N LEU A 64 -10.56 -12.97 -15.62
CA LEU A 64 -10.14 -11.63 -16.06
C LEU A 64 -10.12 -11.58 -17.59
N GLY A 65 -10.95 -10.72 -18.17
CA GLY A 65 -11.13 -10.61 -19.61
C GLY A 65 -10.89 -9.21 -20.15
N ILE A 66 -10.77 -9.12 -21.48
CA ILE A 66 -10.68 -7.85 -22.21
C ILE A 66 -12.06 -7.17 -22.28
N LYS A 67 -13.12 -7.97 -22.48
CA LYS A 67 -14.50 -7.48 -22.55
C LYS A 67 -15.06 -7.13 -21.16
N GLU A 68 -14.81 -8.02 -20.20
CA GLU A 68 -15.18 -7.85 -18.81
C GLU A 68 -13.91 -7.93 -17.98
N PHE A 69 -13.56 -6.84 -17.30
CA PHE A 69 -12.31 -6.75 -16.55
C PHE A 69 -12.20 -7.86 -15.50
N CYS A 70 -13.33 -8.22 -14.89
CA CYS A 70 -13.47 -9.29 -13.91
C CYS A 70 -14.88 -9.89 -14.09
N ILE A 71 -15.04 -11.23 -14.19
CA ILE A 71 -16.29 -12.00 -13.91
C ILE A 71 -16.10 -13.11 -12.86
N SER A 72 -16.93 -13.14 -11.81
CA SER A 72 -16.75 -14.10 -10.71
C SER A 72 -17.54 -15.37 -11.01
N SER A 73 -17.25 -16.47 -10.30
CA SER A 73 -17.95 -17.74 -10.51
C SER A 73 -19.45 -17.71 -10.14
N CYS A 74 -19.94 -16.64 -9.51
CA CYS A 74 -21.38 -16.38 -9.35
C CYS A 74 -21.99 -15.50 -10.45
N GLY A 75 -21.21 -15.17 -11.49
CA GLY A 75 -21.65 -14.39 -12.65
C GLY A 75 -21.80 -12.89 -12.37
N GLN A 76 -21.21 -12.38 -11.29
CA GLN A 76 -21.35 -11.00 -10.84
C GLN A 76 -19.98 -10.32 -10.60
N PHE A 77 -19.93 -9.01 -10.81
CA PHE A 77 -19.01 -8.06 -10.19
C PHE A 77 -19.67 -6.70 -10.01
#